data_AF-A0A372ZLP5-F1
#
_entry.id   AF-A0A372ZLP5-F1
#
_cell.length_a   1.000
_cell.length_b   1.000
_cell.length_c   1.000
_cell.angle_alpha   90.00
_cell.angle_beta   90.00
_cell.angle_gamma   90.00
#
_symmetry.space_group_name_H-M   'P 1'
#
loop_
_entity.id
_entity.type
_entity.pdbx_description
1 polymer ?
#
loop_
_entity_poly.entity_id
_entity_poly.type
_entity_poly.pdbx_seq_one_letter_code
_entity_poly.pdbx_strand_id
1 'polypeptide(L)'
;MSQIPTIEDLAQQLQAVSGAQEIDADAALQHIADVDSLDLMEWLYGFQNQYPHIPADESLFADIDDTTTLRVVHERILALVPAEAN
;
A
#
# COMPACT_ATOMS: atom_id res chain seq x y z
N MET A 1 -3.39 -4.98 20.37
CA MET A 1 -2.31 -5.34 19.44
C MET A 1 -2.69 -4.73 18.11
N SER A 2 -2.16 -3.55 17.81
CA SER A 2 -2.38 -2.88 16.53
C SER A 2 -1.63 -3.68 15.47
N GLN A 3 -2.33 -4.51 14.71
CA GLN A 3 -1.72 -5.38 13.71
C GLN A 3 -1.37 -4.54 12.50
N ILE A 4 -0.07 -4.29 12.29
CA ILE A 4 0.42 -3.62 11.09
C ILE A 4 0.49 -4.68 9.97
N PRO A 5 -0.03 -4.39 8.77
CA PRO A 5 0.07 -5.32 7.64
C PRO A 5 1.53 -5.55 7.22
N THR A 6 1.82 -6.74 6.74
CA THR A 6 3.11 -7.05 6.09
C THR A 6 3.09 -6.61 4.64
N ILE A 7 4.27 -6.50 4.00
CA ILE A 7 4.38 -6.20 2.57
C ILE A 7 3.60 -7.23 1.73
N GLU A 8 3.66 -8.51 2.12
CA GLU A 8 2.93 -9.59 1.46
C GLU A 8 1.41 -9.40 1.55
N ASP A 9 0.91 -8.97 2.71
CA ASP A 9 -0.52 -8.67 2.89
C ASP A 9 -0.95 -7.49 2.01
N LEU A 10 -0.14 -6.43 1.93
CA LEU A 10 -0.37 -5.31 1.01
C LEU A 10 -0.40 -5.78 -0.45
N ALA A 11 0.50 -6.70 -0.83
CA ALA A 11 0.61 -7.20 -2.19
C ALA A 11 -0.61 -8.04 -2.57
N GLN A 12 -1.06 -8.90 -1.66
CA GLN A 12 -2.28 -9.69 -1.85
C GLN A 12 -3.53 -8.81 -1.94
N GLN A 13 -3.61 -7.76 -1.12
CA GLN A 13 -4.71 -6.79 -1.22
C GLN A 13 -4.68 -6.07 -2.58
N LEU A 14 -3.51 -5.62 -3.03
CA LEU A 14 -3.39 -4.91 -4.31
C LEU A 14 -3.71 -5.85 -5.48
N GLN A 15 -3.25 -7.10 -5.40
CA GLN A 15 -3.58 -8.15 -6.37
C GLN A 15 -5.10 -8.38 -6.46
N ALA A 16 -5.79 -8.41 -5.32
CA ALA A 16 -7.23 -8.63 -5.27
C ALA A 16 -8.05 -7.48 -5.88
N VAL A 17 -7.55 -6.24 -5.78
CA VAL A 17 -8.22 -5.05 -6.34
C VAL A 17 -7.90 -4.90 -7.83
N SER A 18 -6.63 -4.90 -8.20
CA SER A 18 -6.17 -4.74 -9.59
C SER A 18 -6.49 -5.92 -10.50
N GLY A 19 -6.69 -7.11 -9.92
CA GLY A 19 -6.81 -8.35 -10.70
C GLY A 19 -5.51 -8.81 -11.34
N ALA A 20 -4.37 -8.20 -10.97
CA ALA A 20 -3.05 -8.60 -11.43
C ALA A 20 -2.76 -10.07 -11.08
N GLN A 21 -2.06 -10.78 -11.96
CA GLN A 21 -1.70 -12.18 -11.68
C GLN A 21 -0.65 -12.28 -10.57
N GLU A 22 0.26 -11.32 -10.49
CA GLU A 22 1.31 -11.23 -9.47
C GLU A 22 1.65 -9.75 -9.24
N ILE A 23 1.87 -9.38 -7.98
CA ILE A 23 2.35 -8.06 -7.59
C ILE A 23 3.76 -8.24 -7.03
N ASP A 24 4.76 -7.74 -7.76
CA ASP A 24 6.12 -7.66 -7.26
C ASP A 24 6.26 -6.41 -6.36
N ALA A 25 6.60 -6.64 -5.09
CA ALA A 25 6.68 -5.56 -4.10
C ALA A 25 7.90 -4.65 -4.25
N ASP A 26 8.88 -5.07 -5.05
CA ASP A 26 10.11 -4.35 -5.38
C ASP A 26 10.05 -3.72 -6.79
N ALA A 27 9.01 -4.02 -7.58
CA ALA A 27 8.71 -3.30 -8.81
C ALA A 27 8.05 -1.94 -8.51
N ALA A 28 8.34 -0.93 -9.33
CA ALA A 28 7.69 0.36 -9.21
C ALA A 28 6.22 0.22 -9.60
N LEU A 29 5.33 0.81 -8.79
CA LEU A 29 3.88 0.69 -8.97
C LEU A 29 3.42 1.12 -10.37
N GLN A 30 4.04 2.15 -10.94
CA GLN A 30 3.73 2.63 -12.30
C GLN A 30 4.11 1.66 -13.43
N HIS A 31 4.98 0.68 -13.17
CA HIS A 31 5.38 -0.34 -14.15
C HIS A 31 4.54 -1.60 -14.05
N ILE A 32 3.67 -1.70 -13.05
CA ILE A 32 2.74 -2.82 -12.92
C ILE A 32 1.59 -2.55 -13.88
N ALA A 33 1.64 -3.18 -15.06
CA ALA A 33 0.71 -2.91 -16.17
C ALA A 33 -0.77 -3.12 -15.82
N ASP A 34 -1.05 -3.97 -14.85
CA ASP A 34 -2.41 -4.29 -14.39
C ASP A 34 -2.89 -3.38 -13.25
N VAL A 35 -2.07 -2.44 -12.75
CA VAL A 35 -2.41 -1.53 -11.66
C VAL A 35 -2.58 -0.11 -12.19
N ASP A 36 -3.82 0.36 -12.20
CA ASP A 36 -4.15 1.75 -12.53
C ASP A 36 -4.32 2.61 -11.27
N SER A 37 -4.40 3.93 -11.44
CA SER A 37 -4.65 4.87 -10.34
C SER A 37 -5.97 4.60 -9.61
N LEU A 38 -6.96 4.01 -10.29
CA LEU A 38 -8.23 3.62 -9.66
C LEU A 38 -8.02 2.47 -8.67
N ASP A 39 -7.24 1.47 -9.04
CA ASP A 39 -6.96 0.31 -8.19
C ASP A 39 -6.19 0.71 -6.93
N LEU A 40 -5.25 1.66 -7.06
CA LEU A 40 -4.53 2.22 -5.91
C LEU A 40 -5.48 2.92 -4.93
N MET A 41 -6.47 3.64 -5.44
CA MET A 41 -7.48 4.32 -4.61
C MET A 41 -8.42 3.31 -3.95
N GLU A 42 -8.92 2.33 -4.70
CA GLU A 42 -9.76 1.26 -4.14
C GLU A 42 -9.03 0.45 -3.07
N TRP A 43 -7.75 0.13 -3.31
CA TRP A 43 -6.87 -0.49 -2.34
C TRP A 43 -6.71 0.36 -1.08
N LEU A 44 -6.51 1.67 -1.22
CA LEU A 44 -6.39 2.60 -0.10
C LEU A 44 -7.66 2.62 0.76
N TYR A 45 -8.83 2.67 0.13
CA TYR A 45 -10.10 2.61 0.85
C TYR A 45 -10.28 1.28 1.58
N GLY A 46 -9.94 0.16 0.94
CA GLY A 46 -9.94 -1.16 1.58
C GLY A 46 -9.00 -1.21 2.79
N PHE A 47 -7.78 -0.68 2.62
CA PHE A 47 -6.78 -0.58 3.67
C PHE A 47 -7.28 0.26 4.84
N GLN A 48 -7.81 1.47 4.62
CA GLN A 48 -8.35 2.34 5.66
C GLN A 48 -9.51 1.68 6.41
N ASN A 49 -10.35 0.93 5.71
CA ASN A 49 -11.46 0.20 6.33
C ASN A 49 -10.97 -0.97 7.21
N GLN A 50 -9.91 -1.66 6.80
CA GLN A 50 -9.31 -2.76 7.56
C GLN A 50 -8.43 -2.27 8.72
N TYR A 51 -7.74 -1.15 8.53
CA TYR A 51 -6.81 -0.53 9.47
C TYR A 51 -7.22 0.91 9.82
N PRO A 52 -8.40 1.13 10.43
CA PRO A 52 -8.92 2.48 10.71
C PRO A 52 -8.09 3.27 11.74
N HIS A 53 -7.11 2.61 12.36
CA HIS A 53 -6.18 3.21 13.32
C HIS A 53 -4.91 3.76 12.66
N ILE A 54 -4.65 3.41 11.39
CA ILE A 54 -3.51 3.90 10.62
C ILE A 54 -4.00 5.10 9.79
N PRO A 55 -3.43 6.30 9.95
CA PRO A 55 -3.82 7.48 9.19
C PRO A 55 -3.19 7.44 7.79
N ALA A 56 -3.47 6.39 7.02
CA ALA A 56 -3.08 6.27 5.63
C ALA A 56 -4.00 7.13 4.75
N ASP A 57 -3.44 7.86 3.80
CA ASP A 57 -4.18 8.68 2.84
C ASP A 57 -3.48 8.70 1.47
N GLU A 58 -3.99 9.48 0.52
CA GLU A 58 -3.44 9.61 -0.84
C GLU A 58 -1.95 10.02 -0.86
N SER A 59 -1.46 10.63 0.23
CA SER A 59 -0.04 10.94 0.44
C SER A 59 0.88 9.71 0.38
N LEU A 60 0.35 8.49 0.61
CA LEU A 60 1.10 7.25 0.39
C LEU A 60 1.56 7.10 -1.07
N PHE A 61 0.81 7.69 -1.99
CA PHE A 61 1.03 7.67 -3.44
C PHE A 61 1.42 9.05 -4.00
N ALA A 62 1.64 10.05 -3.12
CA ALA A 62 2.24 11.30 -3.56
C ALA A 62 3.63 11.02 -4.14
N ASP A 63 3.92 11.64 -5.28
CA ASP A 63 5.15 11.44 -6.06
C ASP A 63 5.39 9.93 -6.36
N ILE A 64 4.45 9.29 -7.06
CA ILE A 64 4.75 7.99 -7.70
C ILE A 64 5.72 8.25 -8.85
N ASP A 65 6.92 7.69 -8.71
CA ASP A 65 7.97 7.66 -9.72
C ASP A 65 8.45 6.22 -9.92
N ASP A 66 9.49 6.05 -10.74
CA ASP A 66 10.17 4.77 -11.00
C ASP A 66 10.77 4.09 -9.76
N THR A 67 10.80 4.77 -8.62
CA THR A 67 11.32 4.25 -7.35
C THR A 67 10.22 3.92 -6.34
N THR A 68 8.96 4.27 -6.63
CA THR A 68 7.87 4.08 -5.69
C THR A 68 7.32 2.66 -5.82
N THR A 69 7.81 1.77 -4.97
CA THR A 69 7.43 0.36 -4.91
C THR A 69 6.46 0.10 -3.75
N LEU A 70 5.86 -1.09 -3.70
CA LEU A 70 5.00 -1.47 -2.58
C LEU A 70 5.77 -1.52 -1.26
N ARG A 71 7.07 -1.86 -1.30
CA ARG A 71 7.97 -1.77 -0.14
C ARG A 71 8.08 -0.33 0.37
N VAL A 72 8.20 0.66 -0.51
CA VAL A 72 8.24 2.07 -0.11
C VAL A 72 6.91 2.48 0.54
N VAL A 73 5.77 2.06 -0.02
CA VAL A 73 4.45 2.31 0.58
C VAL A 73 4.34 1.68 1.97
N HIS A 74 4.85 0.45 2.14
CA HIS A 74 4.90 -0.20 3.44
C HIS A 74 5.74 0.56 4.47
N GLU A 75 6.91 1.06 4.08
CA GLU A 75 7.74 1.90 4.96
C GLU A 75 7.03 3.22 5.32
N ARG A 76 6.33 3.84 4.38
CA ARG A 76 5.49 5.03 4.65
C ARG A 76 4.39 4.70 5.66
N ILE A 77 3.70 3.56 5.51
CA ILE A 77 2.69 3.07 6.46
C ILE A 77 3.31 2.85 7.84
N LEU A 78 4.46 2.20 7.93
CA LEU A 78 5.17 1.98 9.19
C LEU A 78 5.53 3.30 9.89
N ALA A 79 5.90 4.33 9.12
CA ALA A 79 6.18 5.66 9.65
C ALA A 79 4.92 6.40 10.13
N LEU A 80 3.75 6.09 9.56
CA LEU A 80 2.46 6.66 9.96
C LEU A 80 1.87 6.00 11.20
N VAL A 81 2.20 4.73 11.44
CA VAL A 81 1.84 4.08 12.71
C VAL A 81 2.59 4.84 13.80
N PRO A 82 1.88 5.56 14.71
CA PRO A 82 2.56 6.18 15.83
C PRO A 82 3.24 5.04 16.56
N ALA A 83 4.58 5.03 16.57
CA ALA A 83 5.35 4.12 17.39
C ALA A 83 4.71 4.21 18.76
N GLU A 84 4.02 3.15 19.21
CA GLU A 84 3.29 3.15 20.47
C GLU A 84 4.24 3.77 21.49
N ALA A 85 3.92 5.01 21.89
CA ALA A 85 4.76 5.78 22.78
C ALA A 85 4.76 4.98 24.08
N ASN A 86 5.88 4.29 24.30
CA ASN A 86 6.17 3.54 25.50
C ASN A 86 6.04 4.45 26.73
#